data_AF-A0A965J6E3-F1
#
_entry.id   AF-A0A965J6E3-F1
#
_cell.length_a   1.000
_cell.length_b   1.000
_cell.length_c   1.000
_cell.angle_alpha   90.00
_cell.angle_beta   90.00
_cell.angle_gamma   90.00
#
_symmetry.space_group_name_H-M   'P 1'
#
loop_
_entity.id
_entity.type
_entity.pdbx_description
1 polymer ?
#
loop_
_entity_poly.entity_id
_entity_poly.type
_entity_poly.pdbx_seq_one_letter_code
_entity_poly.pdbx_strand_id
1 'polypeptide(L)'
;MKRAVCPGSFDPITFGHLDIIERASNQFDELIVAVFVNRKKSGLFTIEERMEMIQENVSKFKNVRVDSGDGLLVEYCKKNSVQAIVKGLRAVTDFDYELQMAQVHTQASGVETMFMATSPTHSFLSSSIV
;
A
#
# COMPACT_ATOMS: atom_id res chain seq x y z
N MET A 1 8.46 16.13 -8.73
CA MET A 1 7.46 15.07 -8.89
C MET A 1 7.32 14.35 -7.56
N LYS A 2 6.14 14.43 -6.94
CA LYS A 2 5.81 13.79 -5.66
C LYS A 2 5.34 12.36 -5.95
N ARG A 3 6.12 11.38 -5.52
CA ARG A 3 5.85 9.95 -5.72
C ARG A 3 5.59 9.26 -4.39
N ALA A 4 4.49 8.54 -4.32
CA ALA A 4 4.15 7.72 -3.17
C ALA A 4 4.09 6.24 -3.54
N VAL A 5 4.23 5.38 -2.53
CA VAL A 5 3.92 3.95 -2.62
C VAL A 5 2.78 3.61 -1.66
N CYS A 6 1.81 2.83 -2.13
CA CYS A 6 0.78 2.18 -1.31
C CYS A 6 1.11 0.68 -1.25
N PRO A 7 1.89 0.24 -0.24
CA PRO A 7 2.33 -1.14 -0.14
C PRO A 7 1.28 -2.02 0.57
N GLY A 8 1.19 -3.28 0.17
CA GLY A 8 0.31 -4.24 0.81
C GLY A 8 0.48 -5.64 0.24
N SER A 9 -0.06 -6.65 0.94
CA SER A 9 -0.11 -8.01 0.39
C SER A 9 -1.20 -8.16 -0.67
N PHE A 10 -2.29 -7.39 -0.55
CA PHE A 10 -3.44 -7.34 -1.47
C PHE A 10 -3.97 -8.72 -1.87
N ASP A 11 -4.34 -9.53 -0.88
CA ASP A 11 -4.62 -10.97 -1.07
C ASP A 11 -6.05 -11.37 -0.65
N PRO A 12 -7.11 -10.91 -1.32
CA PRO A 12 -7.12 -10.07 -2.53
C PRO A 12 -7.18 -8.56 -2.23
N ILE A 13 -7.12 -7.73 -3.27
CA ILE A 13 -7.48 -6.31 -3.17
C ILE A 13 -8.96 -6.16 -2.73
N THR A 14 -9.28 -5.11 -1.96
CA THR A 14 -10.62 -4.88 -1.41
C THR A 14 -11.06 -3.44 -1.67
N PHE A 15 -12.34 -3.13 -1.47
CA PHE A 15 -12.83 -1.74 -1.55
C PHE A 15 -12.17 -0.80 -0.53
N GLY A 16 -11.74 -1.32 0.63
CA GLY A 16 -10.95 -0.54 1.58
C GLY A 16 -9.59 -0.15 1.01
N HIS A 17 -8.93 -1.05 0.27
CA HIS A 17 -7.69 -0.72 -0.43
C HIS A 17 -7.92 0.31 -1.55
N LEU A 18 -8.99 0.14 -2.33
CA LEU A 18 -9.32 1.03 -3.44
C LEU A 18 -9.63 2.47 -2.99
N ASP A 19 -10.32 2.65 -1.86
CA ASP A 19 -10.54 3.97 -1.24
C ASP A 19 -9.22 4.69 -0.97
N ILE A 20 -8.25 3.99 -0.35
CA ILE A 20 -6.94 4.56 -0.05
C ILE A 20 -6.16 4.86 -1.34
N ILE A 21 -6.18 3.96 -2.31
CA ILE A 21 -5.47 4.16 -3.60
C ILE A 21 -6.03 5.37 -4.33
N GLU A 22 -7.35 5.51 -4.43
CA GLU A 22 -8.02 6.64 -5.09
C GLU A 22 -7.72 7.97 -4.39
N ARG A 23 -7.79 8.00 -3.06
CA ARG A 23 -7.50 9.21 -2.30
C ARG A 23 -6.03 9.58 -2.37
N ALA A 24 -5.13 8.60 -2.33
CA ALA A 24 -3.70 8.82 -2.47
C ALA A 24 -3.34 9.30 -3.88
N SER A 25 -3.94 8.74 -4.94
CA SER A 25 -3.66 9.18 -6.32
C SER A 25 -4.04 10.64 -6.56
N ASN A 26 -4.94 11.21 -5.78
CA ASN A 26 -5.31 12.63 -5.85
C ASN A 26 -4.34 13.58 -5.12
N GLN A 27 -3.39 13.05 -4.32
CA GLN A 27 -2.43 13.84 -3.53
C GLN A 27 -1.01 13.83 -4.10
N PHE A 28 -0.71 12.88 -4.99
CA PHE A 28 0.64 12.62 -5.52
C PHE A 28 0.64 12.68 -7.05
N ASP A 29 1.78 13.10 -7.62
CA ASP A 29 1.98 13.14 -9.07
C ASP A 29 2.03 11.71 -9.65
N GLU A 30 2.52 10.74 -8.87
CA GLU A 30 2.49 9.31 -9.18
C GLU A 30 2.31 8.49 -7.91
N LEU A 31 1.44 7.49 -7.98
CA LEU A 31 1.22 6.51 -6.93
C LEU A 31 1.61 5.12 -7.44
N ILE A 32 2.45 4.42 -6.69
CA ILE A 32 2.78 3.03 -6.96
C ILE A 32 2.02 2.14 -5.99
N VAL A 33 1.17 1.25 -6.49
CA VAL A 33 0.57 0.18 -5.67
C VAL A 33 1.50 -1.01 -5.71
N ALA A 34 2.20 -1.27 -4.61
CA ALA A 34 3.28 -2.26 -4.58
C ALA A 34 2.89 -3.51 -3.77
N VAL A 35 2.86 -4.66 -4.45
CA VAL A 35 2.62 -5.95 -3.80
C VAL A 35 3.88 -6.39 -3.05
N PHE A 36 3.77 -6.46 -1.73
CA PHE A 36 4.83 -6.99 -0.86
C PHE A 36 4.30 -8.21 -0.10
N VAL A 37 4.99 -9.34 -0.29
CA VAL A 37 4.66 -10.59 0.40
C VAL A 37 5.75 -10.96 1.39
N ASN A 38 5.32 -11.37 2.58
CA ASN A 38 6.22 -12.08 3.48
C ASN A 38 6.34 -13.52 3.00
N ARG A 39 7.50 -13.92 2.47
CA ARG A 39 7.75 -15.27 1.93
C ARG A 39 7.45 -16.41 2.92
N LYS A 40 7.35 -16.12 4.22
CA LYS A 40 6.96 -17.11 5.25
C LYS A 40 5.45 -17.36 5.35
N LYS A 41 4.62 -16.56 4.68
CA LYS A 41 3.16 -16.73 4.64
C LYS A 41 2.76 -17.16 3.24
N SER A 42 2.14 -18.34 3.14
CA SER A 42 1.38 -18.71 1.94
C SER A 42 0.16 -17.81 1.83
N GLY A 43 -0.05 -17.22 0.66
CA GLY A 43 -1.26 -16.46 0.39
C GLY A 43 -2.23 -17.20 -0.52
N LEU A 44 -3.43 -16.65 -0.68
CA LEU A 44 -4.51 -17.24 -1.49
C LEU A 44 -4.19 -17.16 -2.98
N PHE A 45 -3.63 -16.03 -3.41
CA PHE A 45 -3.26 -15.76 -4.79
C PHE A 45 -1.74 -15.62 -4.96
N THR A 46 -1.23 -15.90 -6.14
CA THR A 46 0.15 -15.59 -6.57
C THR A 46 0.39 -14.08 -6.62
N ILE A 47 1.64 -13.63 -6.70
CA ILE A 47 1.94 -12.19 -6.80
C ILE A 47 1.37 -11.64 -8.11
N GLU A 48 1.49 -12.42 -9.18
CA GLU A 48 1.03 -12.11 -10.53
C GLU A 48 -0.50 -11.92 -10.55
N GLU A 49 -1.26 -12.86 -9.99
CA GLU A 49 -2.72 -12.77 -9.89
C GLU A 49 -3.17 -11.54 -9.08
N ARG A 50 -2.45 -11.21 -8.00
CA ARG A 50 -2.75 -9.99 -7.21
C ARG A 50 -2.47 -8.73 -8.00
N MET A 51 -1.35 -8.67 -8.71
CA MET A 51 -1.02 -7.54 -9.57
C MET A 51 -2.07 -7.36 -10.68
N GLU A 52 -2.53 -8.45 -11.29
CA GLU A 52 -3.59 -8.43 -12.30
C GLU A 52 -4.90 -7.87 -11.72
N MET A 53 -5.36 -8.40 -10.58
CA MET A 53 -6.56 -7.88 -9.90
C MET A 53 -6.43 -6.40 -9.53
N ILE A 54 -5.27 -5.95 -9.05
CA ILE A 54 -5.05 -4.52 -8.78
C ILE A 54 -5.14 -3.73 -10.09
N GLN A 55 -4.45 -4.17 -11.13
CA GLN A 55 -4.33 -3.46 -12.42
C GLN A 55 -5.70 -3.24 -13.08
N GLU A 56 -6.58 -4.22 -13.03
CA GLU A 56 -7.95 -4.10 -13.54
C GLU A 56 -8.72 -2.97 -12.83
N ASN A 57 -8.61 -2.90 -11.49
CA ASN A 57 -9.36 -1.96 -10.66
C ASN A 57 -8.78 -0.53 -10.66
N VAL A 58 -7.49 -0.37 -10.96
CA VAL A 58 -6.81 0.95 -10.95
C VAL A 58 -6.57 1.52 -12.36
N SER A 59 -6.95 0.79 -13.41
CA SER A 59 -6.77 1.18 -14.83
C SER A 59 -7.34 2.56 -15.19
N LYS A 60 -8.35 3.03 -14.46
CA LYS A 60 -8.95 4.36 -14.63
C LYS A 60 -8.03 5.52 -14.20
N PHE A 61 -7.01 5.27 -13.37
CA PHE A 61 -6.12 6.29 -12.85
C PHE A 61 -4.85 6.39 -13.71
N LYS A 62 -4.65 7.54 -14.35
CA LYS A 62 -3.51 7.76 -15.28
C LYS A 62 -2.15 7.85 -14.56
N ASN A 63 -2.16 8.13 -13.27
CA ASN A 63 -0.96 8.33 -12.45
C ASN A 63 -0.72 7.19 -11.46
N VAL A 64 -1.43 6.06 -11.60
CA VAL A 64 -1.24 4.88 -10.77
C VAL A 64 -0.50 3.81 -11.57
N ARG A 65 0.58 3.28 -11.01
CA ARG A 65 1.29 2.09 -11.53
C ARG A 65 1.21 0.96 -10.52
N VAL A 66 1.03 -0.26 -11.01
CA VAL A 66 1.13 -1.48 -10.19
C VAL A 66 2.54 -2.04 -10.31
N ASP A 67 3.12 -2.45 -9.19
CA ASP A 67 4.43 -3.08 -9.15
C ASP A 67 4.47 -4.13 -8.04
N SER A 68 5.56 -4.89 -7.97
CA SER A 68 5.87 -5.74 -6.83
C SER A 68 7.26 -5.43 -6.29
N GLY A 69 7.49 -5.79 -5.04
CA GLY A 69 8.79 -5.63 -4.41
C GLY A 69 9.19 -6.85 -3.61
N ASP A 70 10.50 -7.09 -3.56
CA ASP A 70 11.10 -8.02 -2.64
C ASP A 70 12.03 -7.28 -1.65
N GLY A 71 12.33 -7.93 -0.53
CA GLY A 71 13.16 -7.36 0.52
C GLY A 71 12.49 -6.22 1.30
N LEU A 72 13.26 -5.17 1.61
CA LEU A 72 12.82 -4.08 2.48
C LEU A 72 12.10 -3.00 1.68
N LEU A 73 10.89 -2.64 2.13
CA LEU A 73 10.09 -1.56 1.53
C LEU A 73 10.87 -0.24 1.39
N VAL A 74 11.71 0.09 2.36
CA VAL A 74 12.51 1.33 2.32
C VAL A 74 13.56 1.33 1.22
N GLU A 75 14.13 0.17 0.87
CA GLU A 75 15.09 0.05 -0.24
C GLU A 75 14.36 0.14 -1.58
N TYR A 76 13.18 -0.45 -1.68
CA TYR A 76 12.29 -0.23 -2.82
C TYR A 76 11.96 1.25 -2.99
N CYS A 77 11.66 1.97 -1.91
CA CYS A 77 11.38 3.40 -1.96
C CYS A 77 12.59 4.20 -2.48
N LYS A 78 13.81 3.90 -1.99
CA LYS A 78 15.04 4.54 -2.48
C LYS A 78 15.26 4.27 -3.97
N LYS A 79 15.20 3.01 -4.40
CA LYS A 79 15.37 2.59 -5.80
C LYS A 79 14.40 3.30 -6.73
N ASN A 80 13.16 3.48 -6.29
CA ASN A 80 12.09 4.10 -7.06
C ASN A 80 11.93 5.59 -6.78
N SER A 81 12.85 6.26 -6.07
CA SER A 81 12.74 7.69 -5.73
C SER A 81 11.36 8.07 -5.16
N VAL A 82 10.83 7.21 -4.28
CA VAL A 82 9.56 7.40 -3.56
C VAL A 82 9.83 8.22 -2.30
N GLN A 83 9.06 9.28 -2.07
CA GLN A 83 9.21 10.15 -0.90
C GLN A 83 8.26 9.77 0.25
N ALA A 84 7.14 9.12 -0.05
CA ALA A 84 6.11 8.81 0.94
C ALA A 84 5.57 7.38 0.80
N ILE A 85 5.34 6.73 1.93
CA ILE A 85 4.55 5.50 2.05
C ILE A 85 3.14 5.90 2.49
N VAL A 86 2.10 5.48 1.78
CA VAL A 86 0.71 5.73 2.16
C VAL A 86 0.08 4.45 2.69
N LYS A 87 -0.55 4.53 3.87
CA LYS A 87 -1.26 3.41 4.48
C LYS A 87 -2.63 3.80 5.00
N GLY A 88 -3.59 2.90 4.81
CA GLY A 88 -4.91 2.99 5.44
C GLY A 88 -4.86 2.56 6.91
N LEU A 89 -5.57 3.26 7.78
CA LEU A 89 -5.85 2.83 9.14
C LEU A 89 -7.36 2.61 9.31
N ARG A 90 -7.75 1.42 9.75
CA ARG A 90 -9.18 1.06 9.90
C ARG A 90 -9.64 1.18 11.33
N ALA A 91 -8.78 0.80 12.27
CA ALA A 91 -9.07 0.78 13.70
C ALA A 91 -7.84 1.20 14.50
N VAL A 92 -8.06 1.54 15.77
CA VAL A 92 -6.98 1.89 16.72
C VAL A 92 -5.96 0.76 16.86
N THR A 93 -6.39 -0.50 16.71
CA THR A 93 -5.51 -1.67 16.77
C THR A 93 -4.48 -1.73 15.65
N ASP A 94 -4.74 -1.12 14.49
CA ASP A 94 -3.76 -1.03 13.40
C ASP A 94 -2.66 0.01 13.75
N PHE A 95 -2.99 1.02 14.57
CA PHE A 95 -2.16 2.21 14.76
C PHE A 95 -0.82 1.94 15.45
N ASP A 96 -0.79 1.18 16.54
CA ASP A 96 0.44 0.99 17.31
C ASP A 96 1.54 0.31 16.48
N TYR A 97 1.16 -0.76 15.76
CA TYR A 97 2.06 -1.47 14.86
C TYR A 97 2.53 -0.56 13.71
N GLU A 98 1.60 0.15 13.07
CA GLU A 98 1.91 0.97 11.92
C GLU A 98 2.74 2.21 12.26
N LEU A 99 2.50 2.84 13.42
CA LEU A 99 3.31 3.94 13.92
C LEU A 99 4.75 3.50 14.21
N GLN A 100 4.93 2.33 14.84
CA GLN A 100 6.26 1.77 15.05
C GLN A 100 6.99 1.56 13.72
N MET A 101 6.31 0.97 12.73
CA MET A 101 6.90 0.75 11.40
C MET A 101 7.23 2.07 10.69
N ALA A 102 6.40 3.10 10.81
CA ALA A 102 6.67 4.41 10.26
C ALA A 102 7.96 5.02 10.83
N GLN A 103 8.17 4.95 12.15
CA GLN A 103 9.40 5.42 12.80
C GLN A 103 10.63 4.65 12.30
N VAL A 104 10.52 3.32 12.14
CA VAL A 104 11.59 2.49 11.58
C VAL A 104 11.92 2.91 10.15
N HIS A 105 10.91 3.14 9.30
CA HIS A 105 11.13 3.58 7.93
C HIS A 105 11.83 4.94 7.88
N THR A 106 11.36 5.92 8.64
CA THR A 106 11.96 7.26 8.69
C THR A 106 13.39 7.21 9.22
N GLN A 107 13.68 6.42 10.25
CA GLN A 107 15.05 6.27 10.76
C GLN A 107 15.99 5.57 9.76
N ALA A 108 15.50 4.57 9.02
CA ALA A 108 16.31 3.77 8.10
C ALA A 108 16.56 4.43 6.74
N SER A 109 15.65 5.28 6.26
CA SER A 109 15.73 5.85 4.91
C SER A 109 15.30 7.30 4.77
N GLY A 110 14.76 7.92 5.82
CA GLY A 110 14.15 9.26 5.72
C GLY A 110 12.82 9.29 4.97
N VAL A 111 12.26 8.12 4.59
CA VAL A 111 10.97 8.05 3.91
C VAL A 111 9.85 8.25 4.94
N GLU A 112 8.95 9.19 4.67
CA GLU A 112 7.81 9.46 5.54
C GLU A 112 6.69 8.45 5.30
N THR A 113 5.91 8.16 6.35
CA THR A 113 4.69 7.36 6.23
C THR A 113 3.48 8.26 6.53
N MET A 114 2.55 8.30 5.59
CA MET A 114 1.29 9.04 5.69
C MET A 114 0.14 8.07 5.93
N PHE A 115 -0.60 8.31 7.02
CA PHE A 115 -1.77 7.53 7.36
C PHE A 115 -3.05 8.20 6.88
N MET A 116 -3.93 7.41 6.28
CA MET A 116 -5.27 7.82 5.88
C MET A 116 -6.29 6.99 6.65
N ALA A 117 -7.18 7.63 7.37
CA ALA A 117 -8.33 6.94 7.96
C ALA A 117 -9.20 6.36 6.82
N THR A 118 -9.42 5.05 6.85
CA THR A 118 -10.29 4.35 5.89
C THR A 118 -11.73 4.86 6.04
N SER A 119 -12.45 4.99 4.93
CA SER A 119 -13.88 5.34 4.97
C SER A 119 -14.65 4.42 5.94
N PRO A 120 -15.57 4.95 6.78
CA PRO A 120 -16.41 4.14 7.67
C PRO A 120 -17.19 3.04 6.95
N THR A 121 -17.54 3.25 5.67
CA THR A 121 -18.22 2.24 4.83
C THR A 121 -17.36 1.02 4.52
N HIS A 122 -16.05 1.09 4.73
CA HIS A 122 -15.08 0.03 4.42
C HIS A 122 -14.18 -0.33 5.61
N SER A 123 -14.38 0.27 6.78
CA SER A 123 -13.53 0.06 7.96
C SER A 123 -13.56 -1.39 8.47
N PHE A 124 -14.64 -2.13 8.21
CA PHE A 124 -14.78 -3.55 8.56
C PHE A 124 -14.18 -4.52 7.53
N LEU A 125 -13.76 -4.03 6.36
CA LEU A 125 -13.20 -4.90 5.31
C LEU A 125 -11.71 -5.21 5.56
N SER A 126 -11.35 -6.45 5.29
CA SER A 126 -9.96 -6.93 5.29
C SER A 126 -9.83 -8.06 4.29
N SER A 127 -8.65 -8.27 3.72
CA SER A 127 -8.44 -9.46 2.86
C SER A 127 -8.67 -10.77 3.60
N SER A 128 -8.63 -10.78 4.94
CA SER A 128 -8.84 -12.00 5.74
C SER A 128 -10.30 -12.27 6.10
N ILE A 129 -11.21 -11.30 5.94
CA ILE A 129 -12.65 -11.47 6.22
C ILE A 129 -13.46 -11.74 4.94
N VAL A 130 -12.92 -11.34 3.79
CA VAL A 130 -13.45 -11.63 2.45
C VAL A 130 -12.95 -13.00 2.03
#